data_AF-A0A510KWF5-F1
#
_entry.id   AF-A0A510KWF5-F1
#
_cell.length_a   1.000
_cell.length_b   1.000
_cell.length_c   1.000
_cell.angle_alpha   90.00
_cell.angle_beta   90.00
_cell.angle_gamma   90.00
#
_symmetry.space_group_name_H-M   'P 1'
#
loop_
_entity.id
_entity.type
_entity.pdbx_description
1 polymer ?
#
loop_
_entity_poly.entity_id
_entity_poly.type
_entity_poly.pdbx_seq_one_letter_code
_entity_poly.pdbx_strand_id
1 'polypeptide(L)'
;MENEIIVLGNNDEIFAEAEIVEVKEFFDEKKTKKKIKYLSEDEFLHLKRVLDETENLELKAIIMLQYALALRVNEVLQLRFSDITMRTDRKTAKNYYIVNASNSKQKSEINKTKELRISNEVAMLVMTVLNKYQLKKNDFICRTGKGKVMTERNYNKYLKKIFAIAGLSKDKAHSHVFRHSRAIHLLNAGLNLAQVKKVLGHISILNTMIYTNYSNYDINKALADVDGN
;
A
#
# COMPACT_ATOMS: atom_id res chain seq x y z
N MET A 1 29.06 -12.86 -2.29
CA MET A 1 28.51 -14.14 -1.80
C MET A 1 27.04 -14.13 -2.17
N GLU A 2 26.69 -14.89 -3.20
CA GLU A 2 25.29 -15.13 -3.58
C GLU A 2 24.65 -15.94 -2.45
N ASN A 3 23.55 -15.47 -1.89
CA ASN A 3 22.85 -16.19 -0.84
C ASN A 3 22.12 -17.39 -1.46
N GLU A 4 22.77 -18.55 -1.45
CA GLU A 4 22.11 -19.83 -1.72
C GLU A 4 21.21 -20.19 -0.54
N ILE A 5 19.91 -20.33 -0.81
CA ILE A 5 18.94 -20.85 0.15
C ILE A 5 19.06 -22.37 0.12
N ILE A 6 19.64 -22.97 1.16
CA ILE A 6 19.69 -24.42 1.34
C ILE A 6 18.39 -24.84 2.03
N VAL A 7 17.53 -25.56 1.31
CA VAL A 7 16.35 -26.22 1.87
C VAL A 7 16.71 -27.68 2.13
N LEU A 8 16.86 -28.06 3.40
CA LEU A 8 17.07 -29.46 3.80
C LEU A 8 15.72 -30.19 3.76
N GLY A 9 15.56 -31.08 2.78
CA GLY A 9 14.36 -31.88 2.60
C GLY A 9 14.46 -33.24 3.29
N ASN A 10 13.29 -33.81 3.59
CA ASN A 10 13.09 -35.26 3.53
C ASN A 10 11.78 -35.50 2.76
N ASN A 11 11.92 -36.08 1.56
CA ASN A 11 10.89 -36.71 0.70
C ASN A 11 9.96 -35.83 -0.17
N ASP A 12 10.47 -34.78 -0.84
CA ASP A 12 9.71 -33.97 -1.83
C ASP A 12 10.57 -33.54 -3.07
N GLU A 13 11.55 -34.33 -3.50
CA GLU A 13 12.57 -33.88 -4.48
C GLU A 13 12.01 -33.44 -5.84
N ILE A 14 10.99 -34.12 -6.38
CA ILE A 14 10.44 -33.80 -7.72
C ILE A 14 9.59 -32.51 -7.72
N PHE A 15 8.84 -32.26 -6.65
CA PHE A 15 8.05 -31.03 -6.52
C PHE A 15 8.92 -29.82 -6.18
N ALA A 16 9.96 -30.01 -5.36
CA ALA A 16 10.92 -28.96 -5.03
C ALA A 16 11.72 -28.52 -6.27
N GLU A 17 12.21 -29.44 -7.09
CA GLU A 17 12.96 -29.08 -8.31
C GLU A 17 12.13 -28.25 -9.29
N ALA A 18 10.87 -28.64 -9.55
CA ALA A 18 10.00 -27.89 -10.45
C ALA A 18 9.71 -26.45 -9.95
N GLU A 19 9.44 -26.29 -8.65
CA GLU A 19 9.20 -24.98 -8.04
C GLU A 19 10.49 -24.13 -8.01
N ILE A 20 11.65 -24.75 -7.75
CA ILE A 20 12.96 -24.08 -7.78
C ILE A 20 13.29 -23.58 -9.20
N VAL A 21 13.02 -24.39 -10.24
CA VAL A 21 13.26 -24.01 -11.64
C VAL A 21 12.34 -22.85 -12.03
N GLU A 22 11.03 -22.89 -11.72
CA GLU A 22 10.11 -21.78 -11.99
C GLU A 22 10.53 -20.48 -11.28
N VAL A 23 10.98 -20.60 -10.02
CA VAL A 23 11.45 -19.45 -9.25
C VAL A 23 12.72 -18.86 -9.88
N LYS A 24 13.68 -19.70 -10.27
CA LYS A 24 14.95 -19.28 -10.88
C LYS A 24 14.73 -18.61 -12.24
N GLU A 25 13.90 -19.21 -13.11
CA GLU A 25 13.50 -18.63 -14.40
C GLU A 25 12.77 -17.29 -14.22
N PHE A 26 11.87 -17.18 -13.24
CA PHE A 26 11.19 -15.91 -12.92
C PHE A 26 12.18 -14.80 -12.52
N PHE A 27 13.29 -15.14 -11.86
CA PHE A 27 14.34 -14.18 -11.53
C PHE A 27 15.23 -13.85 -12.74
N ASP A 28 15.56 -14.83 -13.57
CA ASP A 28 16.42 -14.66 -14.74
C ASP A 28 15.75 -13.83 -15.86
N GLU A 29 14.47 -14.06 -16.16
CA GLU A 29 13.71 -13.23 -17.12
C GLU A 29 13.59 -11.76 -16.69
N LYS A 30 13.79 -11.49 -15.39
CA LYS A 30 13.63 -10.16 -14.80
C LYS A 30 14.94 -9.40 -14.59
N LYS A 31 16.08 -9.94 -15.06
CA LYS A 31 17.40 -9.30 -14.96
C LYS A 31 17.51 -7.96 -15.71
N THR A 32 16.53 -7.56 -16.52
CA THR A 32 16.42 -6.22 -17.12
C THR A 32 15.33 -5.34 -16.48
N LYS A 33 14.96 -5.57 -15.22
CA LYS A 33 13.89 -4.78 -14.57
C LYS A 33 14.34 -3.39 -14.13
N LYS A 34 13.64 -2.38 -14.67
CA LYS A 34 13.57 -1.01 -14.13
C LYS A 34 13.41 -1.04 -12.60
N LYS A 35 14.34 -0.41 -11.89
CA LYS A 35 14.31 -0.24 -10.42
C LYS A 35 12.93 0.27 -9.98
N ILE A 36 12.32 -0.40 -9.00
CA ILE A 36 11.03 0.02 -8.45
C ILE A 36 11.19 1.42 -7.87
N LYS A 37 10.28 2.32 -8.25
CA LYS A 37 10.23 3.68 -7.71
C LYS A 37 9.32 3.69 -6.49
N TYR A 38 9.88 4.09 -5.37
CA TYR A 38 9.20 4.22 -4.09
C TYR A 38 9.73 5.45 -3.33
N LEU A 39 8.96 5.91 -2.36
CA LEU A 39 9.37 6.90 -1.38
C LEU A 39 9.91 6.15 -0.16
N SER A 40 11.06 6.57 0.35
CA SER A 40 11.49 6.22 1.71
C SER A 40 10.49 6.77 2.75
N GLU A 41 10.63 6.31 3.99
CA GLU A 41 9.77 6.79 5.09
C GLU A 41 9.92 8.30 5.29
N ASP A 42 11.17 8.81 5.26
CA ASP A 42 11.45 10.24 5.37
C ASP A 42 10.88 11.05 4.20
N GLU A 43 11.01 10.57 2.96
CA GLU A 43 10.41 11.23 1.79
C GLU A 43 8.88 11.25 1.90
N PHE A 44 8.26 10.18 2.38
CA PHE A 44 6.80 10.14 2.56
C PHE A 44 6.35 11.06 3.70
N LEU A 45 7.07 11.11 4.82
CA LEU A 45 6.80 12.04 5.92
C LEU A 45 6.98 13.50 5.49
N HIS A 46 8.00 13.79 4.68
CA HIS A 46 8.18 15.11 4.09
C HIS A 46 7.03 15.49 3.16
N LEU A 47 6.64 14.60 2.24
CA LEU A 47 5.48 14.82 1.38
C LEU A 47 4.20 15.08 2.18
N LYS A 48 4.01 14.36 3.29
CA LYS A 48 2.87 14.56 4.19
C LYS A 48 2.86 15.97 4.78
N ARG A 49 4.01 16.48 5.26
CA ARG A 49 4.13 17.85 5.77
C ARG A 49 3.79 18.89 4.70
N VAL A 50 4.33 18.72 3.49
CA VAL A 50 4.02 19.59 2.36
C VAL A 50 2.52 19.56 2.03
N LEU A 51 1.89 18.39 2.07
CA LEU A 51 0.43 18.26 1.88
C LEU A 51 -0.37 18.93 3.00
N ASP A 52 0.13 18.91 4.25
CA ASP A 52 -0.48 19.60 5.40
C ASP A 52 -0.50 21.12 5.19
N GLU A 53 0.47 21.68 4.47
CA GLU A 53 0.56 23.10 4.11
C GLU A 53 -0.30 23.48 2.90
N THR A 54 -0.75 22.50 2.10
CA THR A 54 -1.63 22.78 0.95
C THR A 54 -3.10 22.83 1.33
N GLU A 55 -3.86 23.72 0.70
CA GLU A 55 -5.34 23.75 0.83
C GLU A 55 -6.06 22.58 0.11
N ASN A 56 -5.31 21.70 -0.58
CA ASN A 56 -5.88 20.63 -1.39
C ASN A 56 -6.15 19.37 -0.56
N LEU A 57 -7.15 19.48 0.31
CA LEU A 57 -7.63 18.40 1.18
C LEU A 57 -7.99 17.13 0.40
N GLU A 58 -8.54 17.26 -0.80
CA GLU A 58 -8.97 16.11 -1.60
C GLU A 58 -7.77 15.30 -2.11
N LEU A 59 -6.73 15.98 -2.61
CA LEU A 59 -5.49 15.31 -3.02
C LEU A 59 -4.82 14.62 -1.84
N LYS A 60 -4.74 15.29 -0.70
CA LYS A 60 -4.19 14.73 0.55
C LYS A 60 -4.96 13.48 0.96
N ALA A 61 -6.29 13.52 0.94
CA ALA A 61 -7.13 12.37 1.29
C ALA A 61 -6.86 11.17 0.38
N ILE A 62 -6.76 11.38 -0.94
CA ILE A 62 -6.47 10.31 -1.91
C ILE A 62 -5.10 9.70 -1.65
N ILE A 63 -4.06 10.52 -1.47
CA ILE A 63 -2.69 10.05 -1.22
C ILE A 63 -2.62 9.25 0.10
N MET A 64 -3.18 9.80 1.17
CA MET A 64 -3.16 9.18 2.50
C MET A 64 -3.93 7.85 2.51
N LEU A 65 -5.10 7.79 1.87
CA LEU A 65 -5.86 6.54 1.71
C LEU A 65 -5.08 5.51 0.90
N GLN A 66 -4.53 5.92 -0.24
CA GLN A 66 -3.82 5.02 -1.13
C GLN A 66 -2.59 4.42 -0.45
N TYR A 67 -1.82 5.26 0.26
CA TYR A 67 -0.67 4.82 1.04
C TYR A 67 -1.11 3.91 2.20
N ALA A 68 -2.06 4.34 3.05
CA ALA A 68 -2.45 3.58 4.24
C ALA A 68 -2.94 2.16 3.91
N LEU A 69 -3.71 2.03 2.83
CA LEU A 69 -4.36 0.79 2.40
C LEU A 69 -3.59 0.03 1.31
N ALA A 70 -2.47 0.59 0.84
CA ALA A 70 -1.68 0.10 -0.28
C ALA A 70 -2.52 -0.20 -1.54
N LEU A 71 -3.52 0.61 -1.86
CA LEU A 71 -4.44 0.36 -2.98
C LEU A 71 -3.84 0.68 -4.35
N ARG A 72 -4.32 -0.02 -5.39
CA ARG A 72 -4.14 0.43 -6.77
C ARG A 72 -4.91 1.72 -6.99
N VAL A 73 -4.47 2.53 -7.95
CA VAL A 73 -5.09 3.84 -8.23
C VAL A 73 -6.59 3.74 -8.49
N ASN A 74 -7.03 2.78 -9.31
CA ASN A 74 -8.45 2.61 -9.59
C ASN A 74 -9.23 2.07 -8.40
N GLU A 75 -8.60 1.33 -7.48
CA GLU A 75 -9.26 0.85 -6.26
C GLU A 75 -9.51 2.02 -5.30
N VAL A 76 -8.50 2.88 -5.08
CA VAL A 76 -8.67 4.06 -4.19
C VAL A 76 -9.64 5.08 -4.79
N LEU A 77 -9.55 5.37 -6.10
CA LEU A 77 -10.41 6.37 -6.74
C LEU A 77 -11.90 5.97 -6.78
N GLN A 78 -12.20 4.68 -6.60
CA GLN A 78 -13.57 4.15 -6.58
C GLN A 78 -14.14 3.97 -5.16
N LEU A 79 -13.39 4.33 -4.10
CA LEU A 79 -13.90 4.26 -2.73
C LEU A 79 -15.10 5.20 -2.53
N ARG A 80 -16.16 4.65 -1.93
CA ARG A 80 -17.38 5.34 -1.55
C ARG A 80 -17.44 5.53 -0.04
N PHE A 81 -18.28 6.47 0.42
CA PHE A 81 -18.48 6.66 1.86
C PHE A 81 -18.96 5.36 2.54
N SER A 82 -19.86 4.61 1.89
CA SER A 82 -20.32 3.30 2.38
C SER A 82 -19.21 2.30 2.69
N ASP A 83 -18.04 2.44 2.07
CA ASP A 83 -16.91 1.51 2.24
C ASP A 83 -16.18 1.74 3.56
N ILE A 84 -16.42 2.87 4.24
CA ILE A 84 -15.79 3.21 5.52
C ILE A 84 -16.77 2.97 6.65
N THR A 85 -16.38 2.11 7.58
CA THR A 85 -17.19 1.75 8.75
C THR A 85 -16.41 1.97 10.03
N MET A 86 -17.02 2.67 10.98
CA MET A 86 -16.52 2.74 12.35
C MET A 86 -16.93 1.46 13.09
N ARG A 87 -15.98 0.83 13.78
CA ARG A 87 -16.21 -0.28 14.71
C ARG A 87 -15.65 0.08 16.08
N THR A 88 -16.11 -0.61 17.11
CA THR A 88 -15.63 -0.43 18.49
C THR A 88 -14.94 -1.71 18.93
N ASP A 89 -13.73 -1.57 19.45
CA ASP A 89 -12.98 -2.68 20.02
C ASP A 89 -13.62 -3.08 21.36
N ARG A 90 -14.06 -4.34 21.47
CA ARG A 90 -14.79 -4.83 22.66
C ARG A 90 -13.95 -4.84 23.93
N LYS A 91 -12.62 -4.96 23.83
CA LYS A 91 -11.72 -5.06 24.99
C LYS A 91 -11.31 -3.69 25.49
N THR A 92 -11.06 -2.76 24.58
CA THR A 92 -10.52 -1.43 24.90
C THR A 92 -11.57 -0.32 24.89
N ALA A 93 -12.79 -0.60 24.42
CA ALA A 93 -13.85 0.37 24.15
C ALA A 93 -13.44 1.51 23.18
N LYS A 94 -12.32 1.35 22.45
CA LYS A 94 -11.82 2.35 21.51
C LYS A 94 -12.45 2.17 20.13
N ASN A 95 -12.88 3.27 19.53
CA ASN A 95 -13.34 3.28 18.15
C ASN A 95 -12.17 3.17 17.17
N TYR A 96 -12.40 2.47 16.06
CA TYR A 96 -11.47 2.36 14.95
C TYR A 96 -12.22 2.27 13.62
N TYR A 97 -11.54 2.59 12.53
CA TYR A 97 -12.14 2.64 11.20
C TYR A 97 -11.59 1.51 10.33
N ILE A 98 -12.51 0.83 9.65
CA ILE A 98 -12.21 -0.16 8.62
C ILE A 98 -12.68 0.39 7.28
N VAL A 99 -11.90 0.11 6.23
CA VAL A 99 -12.26 0.33 4.84
C VAL A 99 -12.42 -1.02 4.16
N ASN A 100 -13.58 -1.25 3.56
CA ASN A 100 -13.83 -2.40 2.68
C ASN A 100 -13.50 -2.01 1.24
N ALA A 101 -12.26 -2.28 0.81
CA ALA A 101 -11.78 -1.88 -0.50
C ALA A 101 -11.91 -3.02 -1.52
N SER A 102 -12.17 -2.66 -2.78
CA SER A 102 -12.10 -3.62 -3.88
C SER A 102 -10.68 -4.17 -4.07
N ASN A 103 -10.59 -5.41 -4.54
CA ASN A 103 -9.35 -6.10 -4.86
C ASN A 103 -9.39 -6.55 -6.32
N SER A 104 -9.16 -5.60 -7.22
CA SER A 104 -9.64 -5.64 -8.61
C SER A 104 -8.99 -6.71 -9.49
N LYS A 105 -7.95 -7.39 -9.00
CA LYS A 105 -7.25 -8.46 -9.72
C LYS A 105 -7.63 -9.87 -9.23
N GLN A 106 -8.39 -10.00 -8.14
CA GLN A 106 -8.82 -11.30 -7.64
C GLN A 106 -9.94 -11.87 -8.51
N LYS A 107 -9.86 -13.16 -8.82
CA LYS A 107 -10.87 -13.88 -9.61
C LYS A 107 -11.96 -14.50 -8.73
N SER A 108 -11.61 -14.94 -7.52
CA SER A 108 -12.53 -15.56 -6.56
C SER A 108 -13.42 -14.50 -5.91
N GLU A 109 -14.73 -14.76 -5.85
CA GLU A 109 -15.74 -13.89 -5.22
C GLU A 109 -15.37 -13.55 -3.77
N ILE A 110 -14.90 -14.54 -3.02
CA ILE A 110 -14.54 -14.42 -1.60
C ILE A 110 -13.41 -13.40 -1.38
N ASN A 111 -12.53 -13.22 -2.37
CA ASN A 111 -11.37 -12.33 -2.28
C ASN A 111 -11.53 -11.04 -3.09
N LYS A 112 -12.72 -10.76 -3.65
CA LYS A 112 -12.98 -9.55 -4.44
C LYS A 112 -12.90 -8.25 -3.64
N THR A 113 -13.01 -8.34 -2.32
CA THR A 113 -12.78 -7.21 -1.42
C THR A 113 -11.79 -7.56 -0.33
N LYS A 114 -11.29 -6.53 0.35
CA LYS A 114 -10.43 -6.66 1.53
C LYS A 114 -10.78 -5.60 2.55
N GLU A 115 -10.97 -6.04 3.79
CA GLU A 115 -11.14 -5.15 4.94
C GLU A 115 -9.77 -4.78 5.51
N LEU A 116 -9.50 -3.48 5.60
CA LEU A 116 -8.25 -2.95 6.12
C LEU A 116 -8.52 -1.82 7.10
N ARG A 117 -7.79 -1.80 8.21
CA ARG A 117 -7.87 -0.73 9.21
C ARG A 117 -7.09 0.49 8.74
N ILE A 118 -7.63 1.68 8.99
CA ILE A 118 -6.92 2.96 8.81
C ILE A 118 -6.68 3.64 10.16
N SER A 119 -5.70 4.54 10.21
CA SER A 119 -5.46 5.36 11.40
C SER A 119 -6.58 6.39 11.59
N ASN A 120 -6.72 6.88 12.83
CA ASN A 120 -7.69 7.95 13.13
C ASN A 120 -7.38 9.21 12.33
N GLU A 121 -6.10 9.53 12.08
CA GLU A 121 -5.71 10.65 11.23
C GLU A 121 -6.31 10.54 9.81
N VAL A 122 -6.14 9.38 9.16
CA VAL A 122 -6.68 9.17 7.81
C VAL A 122 -8.21 9.20 7.83
N ALA A 123 -8.83 8.59 8.85
CA ALA A 123 -10.28 8.61 9.00
C ALA A 123 -10.82 10.04 9.15
N MET A 124 -10.21 10.86 10.01
CA MET A 124 -10.62 12.25 10.24
C MET A 124 -10.44 13.12 8.99
N LEU A 125 -9.36 12.92 8.25
CA LEU A 125 -9.16 13.58 6.96
C LEU A 125 -10.30 13.24 5.98
N VAL A 126 -10.67 11.97 5.91
CA VAL A 126 -11.80 11.54 5.06
C VAL A 126 -13.11 12.16 5.55
N MET A 127 -13.42 12.12 6.84
CA MET A 127 -14.63 12.74 7.40
C MET A 127 -14.71 14.23 7.10
N THR A 128 -13.57 14.93 7.10
CA THR A 128 -13.49 16.34 6.71
C THR A 128 -13.91 16.54 5.25
N VAL A 129 -13.45 15.70 4.33
CA VAL A 129 -13.87 15.73 2.92
C VAL A 129 -15.36 15.39 2.76
N LEU A 130 -15.85 14.39 3.49
CA LEU A 130 -17.27 14.00 3.46
C LEU A 130 -18.17 15.18 3.88
N ASN A 131 -17.81 15.86 4.98
CA ASN A 131 -18.57 16.99 5.51
C ASN A 131 -18.50 18.21 4.59
N LYS A 132 -17.31 18.56 4.07
CA LYS A 132 -17.11 19.68 3.14
C LYS A 132 -18.03 19.61 1.92
N TYR A 133 -18.27 18.39 1.42
CA TYR A 133 -19.08 18.17 0.22
C TYR A 133 -20.45 17.53 0.49
N GLN A 134 -20.83 17.34 1.76
CA GLN A 134 -22.11 16.74 2.17
C GLN A 134 -22.37 15.39 1.48
N LEU A 135 -21.34 14.54 1.43
CA LEU A 135 -21.38 13.29 0.69
C LEU A 135 -22.31 12.26 1.36
N LYS A 136 -23.11 11.60 0.53
CA LYS A 136 -23.99 10.49 0.91
C LYS A 136 -23.26 9.16 0.78
N LYS A 137 -23.85 8.09 1.34
CA LYS A 137 -23.24 6.74 1.36
C LYS A 137 -22.74 6.27 -0.02
N ASN A 138 -23.49 6.55 -1.08
CA ASN A 138 -23.15 6.11 -2.44
C ASN A 138 -22.18 7.05 -3.17
N ASP A 139 -21.81 8.19 -2.59
CA ASP A 139 -20.91 9.13 -3.24
C ASP A 139 -19.45 8.69 -3.12
N PHE A 140 -18.67 8.97 -4.17
CA PHE A 140 -17.23 8.74 -4.18
C PHE A 140 -16.52 9.73 -3.27
N ILE A 141 -15.58 9.22 -2.47
CA ILE A 141 -14.74 10.02 -1.56
C ILE A 141 -13.69 10.80 -2.36
N CYS A 142 -13.08 10.12 -3.33
CA CYS A 142 -11.94 10.63 -4.09
C CYS A 142 -12.39 11.60 -5.18
N ARG A 143 -12.36 12.89 -4.85
CA ARG A 143 -12.88 13.98 -5.70
C ARG A 143 -11.80 15.00 -6.01
N THR A 144 -12.13 15.93 -6.91
CA THR A 144 -11.36 17.14 -7.19
C THR A 144 -11.87 18.29 -6.31
N GLY A 145 -11.11 19.37 -6.17
CA GLY A 145 -11.58 20.57 -5.45
C GLY A 145 -12.89 21.16 -5.98
N LYS A 146 -13.23 20.89 -7.25
CA LYS A 146 -14.52 21.26 -7.89
C LYS A 146 -15.65 20.23 -7.64
N GLY A 147 -15.42 19.25 -6.80
CA GLY A 147 -16.36 18.15 -6.50
C GLY A 147 -16.58 17.11 -7.60
N LYS A 148 -15.93 17.18 -8.76
CA LYS A 148 -16.00 16.05 -9.71
C LYS A 148 -15.16 14.87 -9.20
N VAL A 149 -15.57 13.63 -9.51
CA VAL A 149 -14.78 12.42 -9.20
C VAL A 149 -13.38 12.54 -9.80
N MET A 150 -12.37 12.21 -9.02
CA MET A 150 -10.98 12.26 -9.47
C MET A 150 -10.72 11.15 -10.49
N THR A 151 -10.12 11.53 -11.63
CA THR A 151 -9.66 10.57 -12.64
C THR A 151 -8.17 10.28 -12.43
N GLU A 152 -7.71 9.10 -12.86
CA GLU A 152 -6.29 8.74 -12.78
C GLU A 152 -5.39 9.77 -13.50
N ARG A 153 -5.82 10.26 -14.67
CA ARG A 153 -5.09 11.29 -15.42
C ARG A 153 -4.90 12.57 -14.60
N ASN A 154 -5.97 13.05 -13.96
CA ASN A 154 -5.92 14.24 -13.13
C ASN A 154 -5.11 14.00 -11.86
N TYR A 155 -5.28 12.84 -11.24
CA TYR A 155 -4.53 12.45 -10.06
C TYR A 155 -3.02 12.47 -10.34
N ASN A 156 -2.56 11.79 -11.39
CA ASN A 156 -1.15 11.81 -11.80
C ASN A 156 -0.64 13.22 -12.17
N LYS A 157 -1.50 14.08 -12.73
CA LYS A 157 -1.16 15.50 -12.97
C LYS A 157 -0.93 16.26 -11.67
N TYR A 158 -1.79 16.07 -10.66
CA TYR A 158 -1.61 16.68 -9.34
C TYR A 158 -0.42 16.09 -8.59
N LEU A 159 -0.14 14.79 -8.72
CA LEU A 159 1.05 14.16 -8.15
C LEU A 159 2.34 14.80 -8.67
N LYS A 160 2.44 15.04 -9.98
CA LYS A 160 3.61 15.74 -10.55
C LYS A 160 3.81 17.13 -9.97
N LYS A 161 2.72 17.86 -9.69
CA LYS A 161 2.79 19.19 -9.08
C LYS A 161 3.25 19.11 -7.63
N ILE A 162 2.62 18.27 -6.81
CA ILE A 162 2.96 18.19 -5.39
C ILE A 162 4.36 17.62 -5.16
N PHE A 163 4.83 16.69 -5.99
CA PHE A 163 6.20 16.20 -5.92
C PHE A 163 7.21 17.30 -6.26
N ALA A 164 6.92 18.14 -7.26
CA ALA A 164 7.76 19.28 -7.59
C ALA A 164 7.82 20.30 -6.44
N ILE A 165 6.68 20.59 -5.80
CA ILE A 165 6.60 21.47 -4.62
C ILE A 165 7.41 20.87 -3.46
N ALA A 166 7.29 19.56 -3.23
CA ALA A 166 8.00 18.87 -2.17
C ALA A 166 9.51 18.67 -2.45
N GLY A 167 10.02 19.06 -3.62
CA GLY A 167 11.40 18.80 -4.03
C GLY A 167 11.71 17.31 -4.26
N LEU A 168 10.68 16.49 -4.48
CA LEU A 168 10.81 15.05 -4.71
C LEU A 168 11.01 14.75 -6.20
N SER A 169 11.74 13.67 -6.48
CA SER A 169 12.08 13.30 -7.84
C SER A 169 10.84 13.07 -8.73
N LYS A 170 10.85 13.67 -9.92
CA LYS A 170 9.75 13.63 -10.89
C LYS A 170 9.46 12.22 -11.41
N ASP A 171 10.46 11.34 -11.43
CA ASP A 171 10.29 9.95 -11.86
C ASP A 171 9.49 9.09 -10.86
N LYS A 172 9.42 9.52 -9.59
CA LYS A 172 8.59 8.92 -8.54
C LYS A 172 7.13 9.43 -8.55
N ALA A 173 6.84 10.49 -9.31
CA ALA A 173 5.54 11.19 -9.29
C ALA A 173 4.45 10.46 -10.11
N HIS A 174 4.12 9.23 -9.71
CA HIS A 174 3.07 8.40 -10.31
C HIS A 174 2.26 7.65 -9.25
N SER A 175 1.00 7.32 -9.54
CA SER A 175 0.06 6.73 -8.59
C SER A 175 0.54 5.44 -7.90
N HIS A 176 1.30 4.59 -8.59
CA HIS A 176 1.78 3.33 -8.02
C HIS A 176 2.88 3.50 -6.95
N VAL A 177 3.47 4.69 -6.83
CA VAL A 177 4.58 4.94 -5.89
C VAL A 177 4.15 4.69 -4.45
N PHE A 178 2.94 5.10 -4.07
CA PHE A 178 2.43 4.96 -2.72
C PHE A 178 2.20 3.50 -2.33
N ARG A 179 1.76 2.68 -3.27
CA ARG A 179 1.58 1.24 -3.06
C ARG A 179 2.92 0.54 -2.86
N HIS A 180 3.91 0.85 -3.71
CA HIS A 180 5.26 0.30 -3.56
C HIS A 180 5.91 0.73 -2.25
N SER A 181 5.80 2.02 -1.92
CA SER A 181 6.32 2.59 -0.67
C SER A 181 5.68 1.89 0.53
N ARG A 182 4.35 1.78 0.57
CA ARG A 182 3.67 1.08 1.68
C ARG A 182 4.09 -0.38 1.78
N ALA A 183 4.22 -1.10 0.66
CA ALA A 183 4.66 -2.49 0.69
C ALA A 183 6.04 -2.65 1.35
N ILE A 184 6.99 -1.81 0.94
CA ILE A 184 8.36 -1.82 1.49
C ILE A 184 8.34 -1.40 2.96
N HIS A 185 7.62 -0.35 3.32
CA HIS A 185 7.53 0.12 4.71
C HIS A 185 6.86 -0.91 5.64
N LEU A 186 5.89 -1.69 5.14
CA LEU A 186 5.31 -2.78 5.92
C LEU A 186 6.33 -3.90 6.18
N LEU A 187 7.16 -4.25 5.20
CA LEU A 187 8.27 -5.19 5.41
C LEU A 187 9.30 -4.63 6.40
N ASN A 188 9.68 -3.36 6.28
CA ASN A 188 10.55 -2.66 7.23
C ASN A 188 9.95 -2.55 8.64
N ALA A 189 8.63 -2.62 8.77
CA ALA A 189 7.94 -2.67 10.06
C ALA A 189 7.81 -4.09 10.63
N GLY A 190 8.41 -5.10 9.98
CA GLY A 190 8.44 -6.48 10.46
C GLY A 190 7.28 -7.36 10.01
N LEU A 191 6.43 -6.88 9.10
CA LEU A 191 5.43 -7.77 8.51
C LEU A 191 6.12 -8.76 7.58
N ASN A 192 5.71 -10.02 7.65
CA ASN A 192 6.20 -11.04 6.72
C ASN A 192 5.57 -10.89 5.34
N LEU A 193 6.16 -11.57 4.35
CA LEU A 193 5.76 -11.46 2.95
C LEU A 193 4.30 -11.88 2.70
N ALA A 194 3.78 -12.85 3.46
CA ALA A 194 2.41 -13.32 3.35
C ALA A 194 1.41 -12.27 3.87
N GLN A 195 1.73 -11.59 4.98
CA GLN A 195 0.94 -10.48 5.51
C GLN A 195 0.92 -9.30 4.52
N VAL A 196 2.08 -8.92 3.96
CA VAL A 196 2.16 -7.85 2.95
C VAL A 196 1.40 -8.23 1.67
N LYS A 197 1.48 -9.48 1.21
CA LYS A 197 0.67 -10.01 0.09
C LYS A 197 -0.82 -9.81 0.35
N LYS A 198 -1.29 -10.13 1.57
CA LYS A 198 -2.70 -9.99 1.98
C LYS A 198 -3.14 -8.52 1.96
N VAL A 199 -2.33 -7.61 2.51
CA VAL A 199 -2.62 -6.15 2.48
C VAL A 199 -2.68 -5.64 1.04
N LEU A 200 -1.73 -6.05 0.20
CA LEU A 200 -1.69 -5.65 -1.21
C LEU A 200 -2.82 -6.28 -2.02
N GLY A 201 -3.31 -7.46 -1.64
CA GLY A 201 -4.28 -8.22 -2.42
C GLY A 201 -3.66 -8.87 -3.66
N HIS A 202 -2.38 -9.27 -3.58
CA HIS A 202 -1.73 -9.98 -4.68
C HIS A 202 -2.23 -11.42 -4.80
N ILE A 203 -2.40 -11.90 -6.03
CA ILE A 203 -2.76 -13.30 -6.31
C ILE A 203 -1.58 -14.21 -5.94
N SER A 204 -0.43 -13.97 -6.57
CA SER A 204 0.82 -14.69 -6.34
C SER A 204 1.72 -13.96 -5.35
N ILE A 205 2.37 -14.72 -4.48
CA ILE A 205 3.41 -14.24 -3.55
C ILE A 205 4.64 -13.69 -4.29
N LEU A 206 4.94 -14.22 -5.50
CA LEU A 206 6.05 -13.78 -6.35
C LEU A 206 5.96 -12.28 -6.71
N ASN A 207 4.74 -11.74 -6.83
CA ASN A 207 4.52 -10.32 -7.08
C ASN A 207 4.85 -9.44 -5.87
N THR A 208 4.86 -10.01 -4.67
CA THR A 208 5.27 -9.33 -3.43
C THR A 208 6.76 -9.50 -3.18
N MET A 209 7.33 -10.63 -3.58
CA MET A 209 8.75 -10.97 -3.38
C MET A 209 9.69 -9.90 -3.96
N ILE A 210 9.29 -9.20 -5.03
CA ILE A 210 10.07 -8.09 -5.58
C ILE A 210 10.41 -6.97 -4.57
N TYR A 211 9.66 -6.84 -3.47
CA TYR A 211 9.89 -5.81 -2.45
C TYR A 211 10.96 -6.21 -1.43
N THR A 212 11.29 -7.50 -1.28
CA THR A 212 12.31 -7.96 -0.32
C THR A 212 13.68 -7.38 -0.66
N ASN A 213 13.97 -7.18 -1.94
CA ASN A 213 15.21 -6.55 -2.43
C ASN A 213 15.37 -5.06 -2.03
N TYR A 214 14.33 -4.44 -1.47
CA TYR A 214 14.31 -3.03 -1.06
C TYR A 214 14.07 -2.86 0.44
N SER A 215 13.74 -3.94 1.13
CA SER A 215 13.45 -3.95 2.55
C SER A 215 14.77 -3.97 3.33
N ASN A 216 14.88 -3.08 4.32
CA ASN A 216 16.03 -2.98 5.22
C ASN A 216 15.59 -3.26 6.67
N TYR A 217 14.70 -4.24 6.87
CA TYR A 217 14.21 -4.64 8.18
C TYR A 217 15.38 -4.94 9.13
N ASP A 218 15.34 -4.37 10.33
CA ASP A 218 16.40 -4.54 11.31
C ASP A 218 16.31 -5.93 11.94
N ILE A 219 17.14 -6.84 11.42
CA ILE A 219 17.21 -8.23 11.87
C ILE A 219 17.67 -8.30 13.33
N ASN A 220 18.59 -7.43 13.77
CA ASN A 220 19.10 -7.47 15.14
C ASN A 220 18.03 -7.04 16.14
N LYS A 221 17.25 -6.00 15.79
CA LYS A 221 16.08 -5.61 16.57
C LYS A 221 15.07 -6.76 16.67
N ALA A 222 14.81 -7.44 15.55
CA ALA A 222 13.89 -8.58 15.54
C ALA A 222 14.36 -9.74 16.43
N LEU A 223 15.67 -10.03 16.42
CA LEU A 223 16.27 -11.04 17.29
C LEU A 223 16.14 -10.63 18.76
N ALA A 224 16.46 -9.37 19.10
CA ALA A 224 16.30 -8.85 20.45
C ALA A 224 14.84 -8.94 20.95
N ASP A 225 13.88 -8.52 20.12
CA ASP A 225 12.44 -8.58 20.44
C ASP A 225 11.96 -10.02 20.71
N VAL A 226 12.52 -11.03 20.02
CA VAL A 226 12.19 -12.45 20.21
C VAL A 226 12.83 -13.01 21.47
N ASP A 227 14.08 -12.64 21.75
CA ASP A 227 14.83 -13.10 22.91
C ASP A 227 14.42 -12.37 24.21
N GLY A 228 13.58 -11.34 24.10
CA GLY A 228 13.08 -10.55 25.23
C GLY A 228 14.09 -9.53 25.78
N ASN A 229 15.04 -9.11 24.94
CA ASN A 229 16.10 -8.15 25.27
C ASN A 229 15.76 -6.72 24.82
#